data_AF-A0A8J6JVR2-F1
#
_entry.id   AF-A0A8J6JVR2-F1
#
_cell.length_a   1.000
_cell.length_b   1.000
_cell.length_c   1.000
_cell.angle_alpha   90.00
_cell.angle_beta   90.00
_cell.angle_gamma   90.00
#
_symmetry.space_group_name_H-M   'P 1'
#
loop_
_entity.id
_entity.type
_entity.pdbx_description
1 polymer ?
#
loop_
_entity_poly.entity_id
_entity_poly.type
_entity_poly.pdbx_seq_one_letter_code
_entity_poly.pdbx_strand_id
1 'polypeptide(L)' 'MPLPVPVMTPGGRAFARYALAPQSSGEPWWVFYRAAGGEWFTMMLPGDEQPA' A
#
# COMPACT_ATOMS: atom_id res chain seq x y z
N MET A 1 6.07 6.24 6.77
CA MET A 1 5.26 5.07 7.11
C MET A 1 6.18 3.92 7.48
N PRO A 2 6.09 3.34 8.69
CA PRO A 2 6.82 2.12 9.00
C PRO A 2 6.20 0.97 8.19
N LEU A 3 7.02 0.31 7.37
CA LEU A 3 6.62 -0.91 6.67
C LEU A 3 6.89 -2.13 7.58
N PRO A 4 6.08 -3.19 7.49
CA PRO A 4 4.96 -3.40 6.57
C PRO A 4 3.62 -2.81 7.07
N VAL A 5 2.75 -2.40 6.15
CA VAL A 5 1.39 -1.86 6.44
C VAL A 5 0.29 -2.81 5.94
N PRO A 6 -0.80 -3.02 6.70
CA PRO A 6 -1.94 -3.80 6.23
C PRO A 6 -2.70 -3.03 5.14
N VAL A 7 -3.06 -3.72 4.05
CA VAL A 7 -3.85 -3.16 2.95
C VAL A 7 -5.00 -4.09 2.58
N MET A 8 -6.13 -3.51 2.18
CA MET A 8 -7.25 -4.28 1.63
C MET A 8 -7.14 -4.36 0.11
N THR A 9 -7.15 -5.59 -0.41
CA THR A 9 -7.03 -5.89 -1.84
C THR A 9 -8.26 -6.65 -2.30
N PRO A 10 -8.51 -6.79 -3.61
CA PRO A 10 -9.59 -7.64 -4.12
C PRO A 10 -9.51 -9.10 -3.63
N GLY A 11 -8.29 -9.59 -3.34
CA GLY A 11 -8.06 -10.93 -2.77
C GLY A 11 -8.14 -11.01 -1.24
N GLY A 12 -8.57 -9.93 -0.58
CA GLY A 12 -8.61 -9.82 0.88
C GLY A 12 -7.45 -9.02 1.45
N ARG A 13 -7.16 -9.22 2.74
CA ARG A 13 -6.11 -8.47 3.46
C ARG A 13 -4.72 -8.94 3.05
N ALA A 14 -3.84 -8.00 2.72
CA ALA A 14 -2.43 -8.22 2.46
C ALA A 14 -1.55 -7.26 3.29
N PHE A 15 -0.23 -7.42 3.19
CA PHE A 15 0.74 -6.50 3.77
C PHE A 15 1.59 -5.88 2.67
N ALA A 16 1.55 -4.55 2.57
CA ALA A 16 2.47 -3.77 1.77
C ALA A 16 3.87 -3.84 2.38
N ARG A 17 4.85 -4.15 1.55
CA ARG A 17 6.26 -4.31 1.94
C ARG A 17 7.15 -3.16 1.49
N TYR A 18 6.71 -2.41 0.48
CA TYR A 18 7.36 -1.21 -0.01
C TYR A 18 6.32 -0.13 -0.25
N ALA A 19 6.75 1.12 -0.18
CA ALA A 19 5.92 2.28 -0.47
C ALA A 19 6.74 3.38 -1.12
N LEU A 20 6.09 4.14 -2.01
CA LEU A 20 6.57 5.41 -2.53
C LEU A 20 5.72 6.51 -1.89
N ALA A 21 6.42 7.45 -1.25
CA ALA A 21 5.77 8.60 -0.63
C ALA A 21 5.28 9.58 -1.71
N PRO A 22 4.13 10.23 -1.48
CA PRO A 22 3.70 11.35 -2.30
C PRO A 22 4.72 12.49 -2.23
N GLN A 23 4.83 13.28 -3.30
CA GLN A 23 5.71 14.45 -3.31
C GLN A 23 5.03 15.67 -2.69
N SER A 24 3.70 15.72 -2.77
CA SER A 24 2.88 16.83 -2.27
C SER A 24 1.74 16.34 -1.36
N SER A 25 1.25 17.22 -0.48
CA SER A 25 0.05 16.94 0.30
C SER A 25 -1.15 16.71 -0.62
N GLY A 26 -1.92 15.64 -0.36
CA GLY A 26 -3.10 15.26 -1.14
C GLY A 26 -2.80 14.32 -2.32
N GLU A 27 -1.54 14.07 -2.66
CA GLU A 27 -1.19 13.00 -3.59
C GLU A 27 -1.29 11.62 -2.90
N PRO A 28 -1.66 10.57 -3.65
CA PRO A 28 -1.76 9.23 -3.09
C PRO A 28 -0.38 8.62 -2.83
N TRP A 29 -0.35 7.70 -1.86
CA TRP A 29 0.78 6.78 -1.73
C TRP A 29 0.67 5.67 -2.76
N TRP A 30 1.81 5.18 -3.24
CA TRP A 30 1.87 3.93 -3.97
C TRP A 30 2.50 2.85 -3.09
N VAL A 31 1.86 1.70 -3.00
CA VAL A 31 2.33 0.58 -2.17
C VAL A 31 2.47 -0.69 -2.99
N PHE A 32 3.46 -1.50 -2.62
CA PHE A 32 3.75 -2.78 -3.27
C PHE A 32 3.54 -3.91 -2.27
N TYR A 33 2.77 -4.91 -2.65
CA TYR A 33 2.46 -6.06 -1.82
C TYR A 33 2.59 -7.36 -2.60
N ARG A 34 2.73 -8.46 -1.86
CA ARG A 34 2.78 -9.81 -2.43
C ARG A 34 1.46 -10.51 -2.13
N ALA A 35 0.80 -11.02 -3.16
CA ALA A 35 -0.42 -11.81 -2.98
C ALA A 35 -0.12 -13.20 -2.38
N ALA A 36 -1.16 -13.93 -1.99
CA ALA A 36 -1.02 -15.29 -1.46
C ALA A 36 -0.36 -16.26 -2.45
N GLY A 37 -0.56 -16.08 -3.75
CA GLY A 37 0.09 -16.86 -4.82
C GLY A 37 1.57 -16.51 -5.03
N GLY A 38 2.06 -15.45 -4.39
CA GLY A 38 3.46 -15.03 -4.45
C GLY A 38 3.77 -14.01 -5.55
N GLU A 39 2.78 -13.55 -6.31
CA GLU A 39 2.90 -12.49 -7.31
C GLU A 39 2.97 -11.11 -6.64
N TRP A 40 3.57 -10.15 -7.35
CA TRP A 40 3.70 -8.77 -6.90
C TRP A 40 2.67 -7.88 -7.56
N PHE A 41 2.07 -7.01 -6.75
CA PHE A 41 1.08 -6.04 -7.17
C PHE A 41 1.40 -4.66 -6.60
N THR A 42 0.85 -3.65 -7.25
CA THR A 42 0.89 -2.25 -6.80
C THR A 42 -0.53 -1.73 -6.59
N MET A 43 -0.70 -0.79 -5.66
CA MET A 43 -1.98 -0.15 -5.37
C MET A 43 -1.75 1.30 -4.90
N MET A 44 -2.71 2.18 -5.21
CA MET A 44 -2.77 3.52 -4.66
C MET A 44 -3.54 3.51 -3.34
N LEU A 45 -2.99 4.18 -2.33
CA LEU A 45 -3.71 4.51 -1.10
C LEU A 45 -3.99 6.02 -1.11
N PRO A 46 -5.25 6.47 -0.88
CA PRO A 46 -5.57 7.89 -0.84
C PRO A 46 -4.76 8.60 0.26
N GLY A 47 -4.32 9.84 -0.01
CA GLY A 47 -3.38 10.58 0.84
C GLY A 47 -3.87 10.83 2.28
N ASP A 48 -5.18 10.72 2.50
CA ASP A 48 -5.85 10.99 3.77
C ASP A 48 -5.97 9.73 4.65
N GLU A 49 -5.79 8.54 4.07
CA GLU A 49 -5.72 7.27 4.79
C GLU A 49 -4.26 6.99 5.16
N GLN A 50 -3.73 7.77 6.11
CA GLN A 50 -2.49 7.36 6.76
C GLN A 50 -2.81 6.11 7.60
N PRO A 51 -2.26 4.92 7.29
CA PRO A 51 -2.55 3.73 8.07
C PRO A 51 -1.87 3.89 9.43
N ALA A 52 -2.66 3.82 10.49
CA ALA A 52 -2.18 3.84 11.88
C ALA A 52 -1.29 2.63 12.20
#